data_AF-B3DV50-F1
#
_entry.id   AF-B3DV50-F1
#
_cell.length_a   1.000
_cell.length_b   1.000
_cell.length_c   1.000
_cell.angle_alpha   90.00
_cell.angle_beta   90.00
_cell.angle_gamma   90.00
#
_symmetry.space_group_name_H-M   'P 1'
#
loop_
_entity.id
_entity.type
_entity.pdbx_description
1 polymer ?
#
loop_
_entity_poly.entity_id
_entity_poly.type
_entity_poly.pdbx_seq_one_letter_code
_entity_poly.pdbx_strand_id
1 'polypeptide(L)'
;MAPAIASWLEGKEIKLEEIKKAISSAIDSYSHVVIEGIGGWLTPLSRKWLLKDLVQVLHCPVLLIAHTRLGFLNHSFLSIESILKAGVTLKGIILNRYPGLEIDPMAVELLKERYDLPIAFMDNLDKTPFNYPQWLDETS
;
A
#
# COMPACT_ATOMS: atom_id res chain seq x y z
N MET A 1 -4.36 3.26 -16.38
CA MET A 1 -3.08 3.35 -17.13
C MET A 1 -1.98 3.65 -16.13
N ALA A 2 -0.80 3.03 -16.22
CA ALA A 2 0.29 3.33 -15.28
C ALA A 2 0.83 4.76 -15.49
N PRO A 3 1.28 5.47 -14.44
CA PRO A 3 1.74 6.86 -14.55
C PRO A 3 2.85 7.06 -15.58
N ALA A 4 3.80 6.13 -15.67
CA ALA A 4 4.87 6.20 -16.66
C ALA A 4 4.36 6.24 -18.12
N ILE A 5 3.24 5.56 -18.41
CA ILE A 5 2.64 5.56 -19.75
C ILE A 5 1.94 6.89 -20.02
N ALA A 6 1.17 7.41 -19.05
CA ALA A 6 0.49 8.70 -19.17
C ALA A 6 1.48 9.86 -19.34
N SER A 7 2.54 9.89 -18.52
CA SER A 7 3.65 10.83 -18.61
C SER A 7 4.28 10.87 -20.00
N TRP A 8 4.52 9.69 -20.60
CA TRP A 8 5.09 9.58 -21.93
C TRP A 8 4.14 10.09 -23.03
N LEU A 9 2.86 9.74 -22.96
CA LEU A 9 1.84 10.19 -23.93
C LEU A 9 1.62 11.70 -23.86
N GLU A 10 1.71 12.29 -22.68
CA GLU A 10 1.54 13.73 -22.47
C GLU A 10 2.83 14.55 -22.67
N GLY A 11 3.99 13.91 -22.83
CA GLY A 11 5.29 14.58 -22.90
C GLY A 11 5.65 15.32 -21.60
N LYS A 12 5.07 14.93 -20.45
CA LYS A 12 5.32 15.54 -19.15
C LYS A 12 6.12 14.59 -18.27
N GLU A 13 7.34 14.96 -17.92
CA GLU A 13 8.19 14.12 -17.07
C GLU A 13 7.71 14.14 -15.61
N ILE A 14 7.58 12.95 -15.01
CA ILE A 14 7.36 12.80 -13.56
C ILE A 14 8.71 12.87 -12.84
N LYS A 15 8.89 13.90 -12.02
CA LYS A 15 10.09 14.11 -11.20
C LYS A 15 9.83 13.71 -9.75
N LEU A 16 10.63 12.77 -9.26
CA LEU A 16 10.50 12.22 -7.90
C LEU A 16 10.64 13.30 -6.82
N GLU A 17 11.57 14.25 -6.99
CA GLU A 17 11.82 15.32 -6.02
C GLU A 17 10.64 16.29 -5.88
N GLU A 18 9.88 16.54 -6.96
CA GLU A 18 8.70 17.40 -6.90
C GLU A 18 7.59 16.72 -6.09
N ILE A 19 7.39 15.41 -6.27
CA ILE A 19 6.44 14.62 -5.47
C ILE A 19 6.88 14.58 -4.01
N LYS A 20 8.17 14.28 -3.76
CA LYS A 20 8.74 14.24 -2.41
C LYS A 20 8.53 15.57 -1.68
N LYS A 21 8.81 16.69 -2.33
CA LYS A 21 8.64 18.03 -1.75
C LYS A 21 7.18 18.31 -1.39
N ALA A 22 6.25 17.97 -2.28
CA ALA A 22 4.82 18.16 -2.02
C ALA A 22 4.34 17.32 -0.81
N ILE A 23 4.76 16.06 -0.74
CA ILE A 23 4.41 15.16 0.37
C ILE A 23 5.06 15.63 1.68
N SER A 24 6.35 16.00 1.66
CA SER A 24 7.05 16.48 2.86
C SER A 24 6.39 17.74 3.41
N SER A 25 5.98 18.67 2.54
CA SER A 25 5.23 19.86 2.97
C SER A 25 3.89 19.52 3.62
N ALA A 26 3.21 18.47 3.19
CA ALA A 26 1.98 18.01 3.84
C ALA A 26 2.29 17.37 5.20
N ILE A 27 3.32 16.52 5.28
CA ILE A 27 3.78 15.91 6.55
C ILE A 27 4.11 16.99 7.59
N ASP A 28 4.76 18.08 7.18
CA ASP A 28 5.11 19.19 8.09
C ASP A 28 3.88 20.02 8.54
N SER A 29 2.77 19.97 7.79
CA SER A 29 1.61 20.83 8.02
C SER A 29 0.46 20.16 8.78
N TYR A 30 0.45 18.83 8.90
CA TYR A 30 -0.66 18.07 9.47
C TYR A 30 -0.15 17.04 10.47
N SER A 31 -0.92 16.80 11.54
CA SER A 31 -0.57 15.79 12.55
C SER A 31 -0.67 14.36 12.04
N HIS A 32 -1.53 14.11 11.04
CA HIS A 32 -1.69 12.82 10.39
C HIS A 32 -1.80 13.01 8.89
N VAL A 33 -1.00 12.25 8.13
CA VAL A 33 -1.01 12.24 6.67
C VAL A 33 -1.17 10.81 6.18
N VAL A 34 -2.20 10.57 5.37
CA VAL A 34 -2.37 9.31 4.64
C VAL A 34 -1.97 9.55 3.20
N ILE A 35 -1.05 8.73 2.69
CA ILE A 35 -0.59 8.77 1.31
C ILE A 35 -1.17 7.56 0.60
N GLU A 36 -2.13 7.78 -0.29
CA GLU A 36 -2.58 6.73 -1.20
C GLU A 36 -1.57 6.58 -2.33
N GLY A 37 -1.06 5.36 -2.52
CA GLY A 37 -0.23 5.04 -3.67
C GLY A 37 -1.02 4.98 -4.97
N ILE A 38 -0.35 4.61 -6.06
CA ILE A 38 -1.01 4.39 -7.36
C ILE A 38 -0.70 2.99 -7.88
N GLY A 39 -1.74 2.21 -8.12
CA GLY A 39 -1.61 0.81 -8.53
C GLY A 39 -0.92 -0.05 -7.47
N GLY A 40 -0.04 -0.96 -7.90
CA GLY A 40 0.71 -1.86 -7.02
C GLY A 40 2.07 -1.32 -6.56
N TRP A 41 2.73 -2.06 -5.68
CA TRP A 41 4.03 -1.69 -5.08
C TRP A 41 5.13 -1.37 -6.11
N LEU A 42 5.15 -2.09 -7.23
CA LEU A 42 6.13 -1.93 -8.32
C LEU A 42 5.58 -1.11 -9.50
N THR A 43 4.54 -0.29 -9.29
CA THR A 43 4.01 0.57 -10.36
C THR A 43 5.11 1.51 -10.87
N PRO A 44 5.37 1.57 -12.18
CA PRO A 44 6.31 2.51 -12.76
C PRO A 44 5.72 3.93 -12.73
N LEU A 45 6.40 4.81 -12.00
CA LEU A 45 6.11 6.25 -11.98
C LEU A 45 6.73 6.93 -13.20
N SER A 46 7.94 6.51 -13.59
CA SER A 46 8.62 6.95 -14.80
C SER A 46 9.42 5.80 -15.40
N ARG A 47 10.25 6.08 -16.42
CA ARG A 47 11.21 5.10 -16.95
C ARG A 47 12.29 4.71 -15.92
N LYS A 48 12.54 5.54 -14.92
CA LYS A 48 13.61 5.37 -13.93
C LYS A 48 13.11 4.94 -12.56
N TRP A 49 11.88 5.33 -12.22
CA TRP A 49 11.37 5.24 -10.85
C TRP A 49 10.12 4.38 -10.78
N LEU A 50 10.07 3.53 -9.76
CA LEU A 50 8.90 2.80 -9.32
C LEU A 50 8.31 3.46 -8.06
N LEU A 51 7.07 3.10 -7.72
CA LEU A 51 6.42 3.56 -6.50
C LEU A 51 7.23 3.21 -5.24
N LYS A 52 7.83 2.00 -5.20
CA LYS A 52 8.72 1.61 -4.10
C LYS A 52 9.87 2.60 -3.85
N ASP A 53 10.41 3.21 -4.91
CA ASP A 53 11.57 4.10 -4.79
C ASP A 53 11.14 5.44 -4.14
N LEU A 54 9.94 5.92 -4.47
CA LEU A 54 9.33 7.07 -3.79
C LEU A 54 9.15 6.80 -2.30
N VAL A 55 8.58 5.64 -1.96
CA VAL A 55 8.32 5.25 -0.57
C VAL A 55 9.62 5.11 0.23
N GLN A 56 10.66 4.52 -0.36
CA GLN A 56 11.99 4.44 0.26
C GLN A 56 12.57 5.83 0.57
N VAL A 57 12.46 6.78 -0.37
CA VAL A 57 12.97 8.15 -0.17
C VAL A 57 12.17 8.92 0.89
N LEU A 58 10.88 8.65 1.01
CA LEU A 58 10.00 9.25 2.03
C LEU A 58 10.19 8.64 3.41
N HIS A 59 10.82 7.47 3.53
CA HIS A 59 10.96 6.71 4.78
C HIS A 59 9.61 6.49 5.50
N CYS A 60 8.51 6.39 4.74
CA CYS A 60 7.19 6.20 5.33
C CYS A 60 6.87 4.70 5.50
N PRO A 61 6.19 4.33 6.60
CA PRO A 61 5.65 2.99 6.73
C PRO A 61 4.56 2.72 5.69
N VAL A 62 4.38 1.46 5.33
CA VAL A 62 3.42 1.00 4.32
C VAL A 62 2.32 0.19 4.98
N LEU A 63 1.10 0.36 4.48
CA LEU A 63 -0.02 -0.57 4.67
C LEU A 63 -0.29 -1.26 3.34
N LEU A 64 -0.34 -2.60 3.36
CA LEU A 64 -0.69 -3.37 2.17
C LEU A 64 -2.19 -3.62 2.14
N ILE A 65 -2.89 -3.06 1.15
CA ILE A 65 -4.29 -3.38 0.90
C ILE A 65 -4.35 -4.55 -0.09
N ALA A 66 -4.93 -5.67 0.32
CA ALA A 66 -5.09 -6.85 -0.53
C ALA A 66 -6.57 -7.15 -0.77
N HIS A 67 -6.91 -7.48 -2.03
CA HIS A 67 -8.26 -7.85 -2.45
C HIS A 67 -8.32 -9.36 -2.68
N THR A 68 -9.35 -10.03 -2.16
CA THR A 68 -9.50 -11.47 -2.36
C THR A 68 -10.05 -11.78 -3.75
N ARG A 69 -9.19 -12.35 -4.58
CA ARG A 69 -9.49 -12.91 -5.90
C ARG A 69 -8.59 -14.11 -6.13
N LEU A 70 -8.83 -14.88 -7.19
CA LEU A 70 -7.92 -15.95 -7.56
C LEU A 70 -6.48 -15.42 -7.68
N GLY A 71 -5.55 -16.07 -6.98
CA GLY A 71 -4.14 -15.68 -6.90
C GLY A 71 -3.79 -14.65 -5.82
N PHE A 72 -4.74 -14.21 -4.97
CA PHE A 72 -4.45 -13.16 -3.99
C PHE A 72 -3.37 -13.53 -2.97
N LEU A 73 -3.31 -14.78 -2.50
CA LEU A 73 -2.28 -15.22 -1.56
C LEU A 73 -0.89 -15.05 -2.17
N ASN A 74 -0.69 -15.54 -3.40
CA ASN A 74 0.56 -15.36 -4.14
C ASN A 74 0.90 -13.87 -4.32
N HIS A 75 -0.06 -13.06 -4.76
CA HIS A 75 0.17 -11.62 -4.92
C HIS A 75 0.50 -10.91 -3.60
N SER A 76 -0.14 -11.31 -2.50
CA SER A 76 0.11 -10.77 -1.16
C SER A 76 1.51 -11.15 -0.72
N PHE A 77 1.91 -12.41 -0.82
CA PHE A 77 3.25 -12.88 -0.47
C PHE A 77 4.34 -12.17 -1.28
N LEU A 78 4.19 -12.09 -2.60
CA LEU A 78 5.13 -11.38 -3.47
C LEU A 78 5.24 -9.90 -3.11
N SER A 79 4.13 -9.26 -2.77
CA SER A 79 4.11 -7.84 -2.37
C SER A 79 4.78 -7.64 -1.01
N ILE A 80 4.43 -8.46 -0.01
CA ILE A 80 5.03 -8.44 1.34
C ILE A 80 6.55 -8.62 1.23
N GLU A 81 7.00 -9.68 0.56
CA GLU A 81 8.43 -9.93 0.40
C GLU A 81 9.12 -8.79 -0.33
N SER A 82 8.50 -8.20 -1.36
CA SER A 82 9.07 -7.09 -2.09
C SER A 82 9.12 -5.78 -1.29
N ILE A 83 8.21 -5.57 -0.34
CA ILE A 83 8.24 -4.42 0.58
C ILE A 83 9.36 -4.64 1.60
N LEU A 84 9.40 -5.80 2.25
CA LEU A 84 10.42 -6.14 3.25
C LEU A 84 11.84 -6.12 2.65
N LYS A 85 12.04 -6.66 1.44
CA LYS A 85 13.31 -6.60 0.70
C LYS A 85 13.74 -5.17 0.33
N ALA A 86 12.80 -4.24 0.24
CA ALA A 86 13.11 -2.82 0.02
C ALA A 86 13.56 -2.10 1.31
N GLY A 87 13.59 -2.79 2.46
CA GLY A 87 13.97 -2.19 3.75
C GLY A 87 12.93 -1.20 4.28
N VAL A 88 11.68 -1.31 3.83
CA VAL A 88 10.57 -0.44 4.25
C VAL A 88 9.74 -1.16 5.31
N THR A 89 9.33 -0.44 6.35
CA THR A 89 8.43 -0.96 7.38
C THR A 89 7.05 -1.24 6.80
N LEU A 90 6.65 -2.51 6.78
CA LEU A 90 5.27 -2.91 6.52
C LEU A 90 4.52 -2.96 7.86
N LYS A 91 3.65 -1.98 8.11
CA LYS A 91 2.90 -1.86 9.38
C LYS A 91 1.83 -2.93 9.53
N GLY A 92 1.26 -3.39 8.43
CA GLY A 92 0.19 -4.37 8.46
C GLY A 92 -0.49 -4.55 7.12
N ILE A 93 -1.48 -5.44 7.11
CA ILE A 93 -2.26 -5.81 5.93
C ILE A 93 -3.73 -5.49 6.17
N ILE A 94 -4.36 -4.83 5.20
CA ILE A 94 -5.80 -4.60 5.18
C ILE A 94 -6.40 -5.51 4.11
N LEU A 95 -7.22 -6.46 4.52
CA LEU A 95 -7.96 -7.34 3.62
C LEU A 95 -9.30 -6.72 3.27
N ASN A 96 -9.47 -6.38 2.00
CA ASN A 96 -10.69 -5.75 1.50
C ASN A 96 -11.78 -6.78 1.21
N ARG A 97 -12.88 -6.72 1.99
CA ARG A 97 -14.10 -7.55 1.93
C ARG A 97 -15.27 -6.83 1.27
N TYR A 98 -15.01 -5.89 0.36
CA TYR A 98 -16.06 -5.21 -0.39
C TYR A 98 -17.08 -6.25 -0.95
N PRO A 99 -18.39 -5.97 -0.97
CA PRO A 99 -19.41 -6.98 -1.25
C PRO A 99 -19.12 -7.81 -2.49
N GLY A 100 -19.23 -9.13 -2.35
CA GLY A 100 -18.87 -10.10 -3.39
C GLY A 100 -17.43 -10.61 -3.32
N LEU A 101 -16.61 -10.07 -2.41
CA LEU A 101 -15.27 -10.57 -2.11
C LEU A 101 -15.29 -11.30 -0.76
N GLU A 102 -15.50 -12.62 -0.81
CA GLU A 102 -15.34 -13.46 0.37
C GLU A 102 -13.86 -13.74 0.64
N ILE A 103 -13.52 -13.90 1.92
CA ILE A 103 -12.17 -14.25 2.36
C ILE A 103 -12.25 -15.58 3.06
N ASP A 104 -11.56 -16.57 2.50
CA ASP A 104 -11.37 -17.86 3.15
C ASP A 104 -10.57 -17.66 4.45
N PRO A 105 -11.10 -18.06 5.62
CA PRO A 105 -10.37 -17.98 6.90
C PRO A 105 -8.98 -18.63 6.83
N MET A 106 -8.82 -19.74 6.10
CA MET A 106 -7.55 -20.42 5.92
C MET A 106 -6.50 -19.51 5.27
N ALA A 107 -6.92 -18.64 4.36
CA ALA A 107 -6.01 -17.73 3.70
C ALA A 107 -5.51 -16.61 4.65
N VAL A 108 -6.31 -16.23 5.65
CA VAL A 108 -5.89 -15.34 6.72
C VAL A 108 -4.89 -16.04 7.65
N GLU A 109 -5.14 -17.31 7.99
CA GLU A 109 -4.22 -18.12 8.81
C GLU A 109 -2.85 -18.25 8.13
N LEU A 110 -2.82 -18.59 6.83
CA LEU A 110 -1.57 -18.70 6.08
C LEU A 110 -0.75 -17.39 6.05
N LEU A 111 -1.41 -16.23 6.03
CA LEU A 111 -0.72 -14.94 6.14
C LEU A 111 -0.11 -14.74 7.52
N LYS A 112 -0.85 -15.07 8.60
CA LYS A 112 -0.40 -14.94 9.99
C LYS A 112 0.72 -15.91 10.35
N GLU A 113 0.64 -17.15 9.88
CA GLU A 113 1.67 -18.16 10.14
C GLU A 113 3.01 -17.80 9.48
N ARG A 114 2.96 -17.13 8.32
CA ARG A 114 4.14 -16.79 7.52
C ARG A 114 4.74 -15.44 7.88
N TYR A 115 3.91 -14.49 8.30
CA TYR A 115 4.33 -13.13 8.62
C TYR A 115 3.70 -12.70 9.93
N ASP A 116 4.55 -12.27 10.86
CA ASP A 116 4.14 -11.64 12.12
C ASP A 116 3.72 -10.18 11.86
N LEU A 117 2.57 -10.03 11.19
CA LEU A 117 2.00 -8.74 10.81
C LEU A 117 0.55 -8.66 11.24
N PRO A 118 0.10 -7.51 11.76
CA PRO A 118 -1.30 -7.33 12.08
C PRO A 118 -2.14 -7.29 10.80
N ILE A 119 -3.32 -7.91 10.88
CA ILE A 119 -4.29 -7.96 9.77
C ILE A 119 -5.59 -7.31 10.22
N ALA A 120 -6.06 -6.35 9.43
CA ALA A 120 -7.38 -5.75 9.55
C ALA A 120 -8.26 -6.11 8.36
N PHE A 121 -9.56 -5.92 8.53
CA PHE A 121 -10.54 -6.12 7.48
C PHE A 121 -11.22 -4.79 7.15
N MET A 122 -11.39 -4.52 5.86
CA MET A 122 -12.16 -3.40 5.37
C MET A 122 -13.44 -3.93 4.74
N ASP A 123 -14.58 -3.64 5.37
CA ASP A 123 -15.91 -4.05 4.90
C ASP A 123 -16.52 -3.04 3.95
N ASN A 124 -17.76 -3.29 3.52
CA ASN A 124 -18.55 -2.29 2.83
C ASN A 124 -18.73 -1.06 3.73
N LEU A 125 -17.99 0.02 3.44
CA LEU A 125 -18.03 1.27 4.18
C LEU A 125 -19.39 1.97 4.11
N ASP A 126 -20.21 1.68 3.08
CA ASP A 126 -21.57 2.22 2.96
C ASP A 126 -22.56 1.55 3.93
N LYS A 127 -22.21 0.35 4.45
CA LYS A 127 -23.10 -0.46 5.30
C LYS A 127 -22.56 -0.67 6.71
N THR A 128 -21.24 -0.62 6.86
CA THR A 128 -20.55 -0.88 8.12
C THR A 128 -19.41 0.12 8.26
N PRO A 129 -19.35 0.86 9.38
CA PRO A 129 -18.24 1.77 9.63
C PRO A 129 -16.92 0.99 9.66
N PHE A 130 -15.86 1.59 9.13
CA PHE A 130 -14.53 0.99 9.20
C PHE A 130 -14.13 0.80 10.65
N ASN A 131 -13.88 -0.44 11.06
CA ASN A 131 -13.37 -0.72 12.40
C ASN A 131 -11.88 -0.34 12.44
N TYR A 132 -11.60 0.87 12.92
CA TYR A 132 -10.25 1.43 12.96
C TYR A 132 -9.29 0.52 13.76
N PRO A 133 -8.27 -0.06 13.11
CA PRO A 133 -7.33 -0.92 13.79
C PRO A 133 -6.41 -0.09 14.70
N GLN A 134 -6.46 -0.36 16.02
CA GLN A 134 -5.69 0.39 17.01
C GLN A 134 -4.17 0.34 16.79
N TRP A 135 -3.67 -0.74 16.19
CA TRP A 135 -2.26 -0.90 15.86
C TRP A 135 -1.74 0.08 14.79
N LEU A 136 -2.63 0.84 14.13
CA LEU A 136 -2.23 1.92 13.22
C LEU A 136 -1.65 3.14 13.94
N ASP A 137 -2.05 3.37 15.21
CA ASP A 137 -1.54 4.47 16.02
C ASP A 137 -0.22 4.14 16.72
N GLU A 138 0.20 2.86 16.68
CA GLU A 138 1.43 2.42 17.30
C GLU A 138 2.66 2.93 16.52
N THR A 139 3.36 3.88 17.11
CA THR A 139 4.62 4.42 16.60
C THR A 139 5.77 3.44 16.85
N SER A 140 5.78 2.33 16.12
CA SER A 140 6.98 1.51 15.88
C SER A 140 7.88 2.10 14.78
#